data_AF-A0A1Y3SHG2-F1
#
_entry.id   AF-A0A1Y3SHG2-F1
#
_cell.length_a   1.000
_cell.length_b   1.000
_cell.length_c   1.000
_cell.angle_alpha   90.00
_cell.angle_beta   90.00
_cell.angle_gamma   90.00
#
_symmetry.space_group_name_H-M   'P 1'
#
loop_
_entity.id
_entity.type
_entity.pdbx_description
1 polymer ?
#
loop_
_entity_poly.entity_id
_entity_poly.type
_entity_poly.pdbx_seq_one_letter_code
_entity_poly.pdbx_strand_id
1 'polypeptide(L)'
;MEDGNWTREAYPIPVIGVKGFCDIEVQPDHISVSTKLKRSTALNYSFVKFAEYDFEAYGVEDYLADFYHPGQTIEELKENIRACQEQEIGFSFSFPFDVNGQRMYEFVKLLRREGFYY
;
A
#
# COMPACT_ATOMS: atom_id res chain seq x y z
N MET A 1 -7.12 -15.03 -4.55
CA MET A 1 -6.73 -14.76 -5.95
C MET A 1 -7.07 -15.97 -6.81
N GLU A 2 -8.11 -15.89 -7.64
CA GLU A 2 -8.32 -16.84 -8.75
C GLU A 2 -8.10 -16.05 -10.06
N ASP A 3 -7.17 -16.53 -10.89
CA ASP A 3 -6.96 -16.16 -12.30
C ASP A 3 -6.65 -14.69 -12.65
N GLY A 4 -6.02 -13.92 -11.77
CA GLY A 4 -5.51 -12.58 -12.09
C GLY A 4 -6.61 -11.54 -12.45
N ASN A 5 -7.87 -11.86 -12.15
CA ASN A 5 -9.00 -10.97 -12.37
C ASN A 5 -9.44 -10.33 -11.05
N TRP A 6 -9.45 -8.99 -11.01
CA TRP A 6 -10.00 -8.22 -9.90
C TRP A 6 -11.48 -8.56 -9.70
N THR A 7 -11.82 -9.14 -8.55
CA THR A 7 -13.20 -9.46 -8.19
C THR A 7 -13.66 -8.45 -7.15
N ARG A 8 -14.85 -7.86 -7.37
CA ARG A 8 -15.43 -6.92 -6.42
C ARG A 8 -15.92 -7.68 -5.18
N GLU A 9 -15.40 -7.31 -4.01
CA GLU A 9 -15.92 -7.78 -2.74
C GLU A 9 -17.32 -7.21 -2.49
N ALA A 10 -18.26 -8.07 -2.11
CA ALA A 10 -19.66 -7.73 -1.85
C ALA A 10 -20.03 -7.82 -0.35
N TYR A 11 -19.03 -7.74 0.53
CA TYR A 11 -19.19 -7.69 1.98
C TYR A 11 -18.60 -6.39 2.55
N PRO A 12 -19.07 -5.92 3.72
CA PRO A 12 -18.45 -4.77 4.37
C PRO A 12 -17.07 -5.13 4.90
N ILE A 13 -16.09 -4.27 4.62
CA ILE A 13 -14.74 -4.34 5.21
C ILE A 13 -14.67 -3.36 6.37
N PRO A 14 -14.41 -3.81 7.61
CA PRO A 14 -14.14 -2.90 8.72
C PRO A 14 -12.87 -2.10 8.46
N VAL A 15 -12.96 -0.77 8.59
CA VAL A 15 -11.82 0.15 8.40
C VAL A 15 -11.60 1.01 9.64
N ILE A 16 -10.34 1.09 10.08
CA ILE A 16 -9.88 1.99 11.13
C ILE A 16 -9.01 3.07 10.47
N GLY A 17 -9.57 4.27 10.34
CA GLY A 17 -8.83 5.41 9.80
C GLY A 17 -7.89 6.03 10.83
N VAL A 18 -6.60 6.08 10.52
CA VAL A 18 -5.58 6.81 11.28
C VAL A 18 -5.38 8.16 10.62
N LYS A 19 -6.13 9.15 11.10
CA LYS A 19 -6.26 10.48 10.48
C LYS A 19 -4.93 11.07 10.01
N GLY A 20 -4.82 11.29 8.70
CA GLY A 20 -3.67 11.91 8.04
C GLY A 20 -2.51 10.97 7.73
N PHE A 21 -2.65 9.66 7.99
CA PHE A 21 -1.56 8.69 7.86
C PHE A 21 -1.92 7.49 7.01
N CYS A 22 -2.94 6.72 7.41
CA CYS A 22 -3.29 5.47 6.73
C CYS A 22 -4.68 4.99 7.16
N ASP A 23 -5.25 4.10 6.37
CA ASP A 23 -6.40 3.28 6.74
C ASP A 23 -5.93 1.86 7.02
N ILE A 24 -6.47 1.25 8.09
CA ILE A 24 -6.24 -0.16 8.44
C ILE A 24 -7.53 -0.92 8.16
N GLU A 25 -7.46 -1.86 7.23
CA GLU A 25 -8.59 -2.63 6.72
C GLU A 25 -8.51 -4.07 7.24
N VAL A 26 -9.58 -4.54 7.87
CA VAL A 26 -9.65 -5.89 8.45
C VAL A 26 -10.34 -6.82 7.48
N GLN A 27 -9.57 -7.44 6.60
CA GLN A 27 -10.08 -8.43 5.64
C GLN A 27 -10.33 -9.78 6.32
N PRO A 28 -11.14 -10.68 5.73
CA PRO A 28 -11.44 -11.98 6.33
C PRO A 28 -10.21 -12.88 6.56
N ASP A 29 -9.16 -12.73 5.75
CA ASP A 29 -7.97 -13.58 5.73
C ASP A 29 -6.65 -12.83 5.99
N HIS A 30 -6.66 -11.49 5.98
CA HIS A 30 -5.48 -10.65 6.21
C HIS A 30 -5.85 -9.28 6.77
N ILE A 31 -4.84 -8.48 7.13
CA ILE A 31 -5.00 -7.06 7.42
C ILE A 31 -4.24 -6.29 6.35
N SER A 32 -4.87 -5.28 5.74
CA SER A 32 -4.19 -4.34 4.84
C SER A 32 -4.03 -2.98 5.52
N VAL A 33 -2.93 -2.30 5.20
CA VAL A 33 -2.67 -0.92 5.59
C VAL A 33 -2.50 -0.09 4.33
N SER A 34 -3.51 0.73 4.02
CA SER A 34 -3.53 1.60 2.85
C SER A 34 -3.01 2.98 3.19
N THR A 35 -2.11 3.51 2.36
CA THR A 35 -1.44 4.80 2.56
C THR A 35 -1.01 5.40 1.23
N LYS A 36 -0.59 6.66 1.20
CA LYS A 36 -0.13 7.35 -0.01
C LYS A 36 1.25 7.99 0.16
N LEU A 37 1.91 8.21 -0.97
CA LEU A 37 3.03 9.16 -1.11
C LEU A 37 2.80 10.05 -2.33
N LYS A 38 3.36 11.26 -2.30
CA LYS A 38 3.50 12.07 -3.52
C LYS A 38 4.33 11.30 -4.54
N ARG A 39 3.93 11.35 -5.81
CA ARG A 39 4.67 10.71 -6.91
C ARG A 39 6.16 11.09 -6.92
N SER A 40 6.48 12.38 -6.75
CA SER A 40 7.86 12.85 -6.71
C SER A 40 8.66 12.27 -5.52
N THR A 41 8.02 12.06 -4.38
CA THR A 41 8.64 11.39 -3.23
C THR A 41 8.82 9.89 -3.51
N ALA A 42 7.79 9.20 -4.00
CA ALA A 42 7.86 7.77 -4.31
C ALA A 42 8.99 7.42 -5.30
N LEU A 43 9.21 8.24 -6.32
CA LEU A 43 10.31 8.06 -7.30
C LEU A 43 11.71 8.10 -6.66
N ASN A 44 11.89 8.95 -5.65
CA ASN A 44 13.17 9.14 -4.96
C ASN A 44 13.30 8.29 -3.68
N TYR A 45 12.21 7.66 -3.25
CA TYR A 45 12.17 6.89 -2.01
C TYR A 45 13.00 5.60 -2.13
N SER A 46 13.58 5.19 -1.00
CA SER A 46 14.28 3.92 -0.85
C SER A 46 13.39 2.93 -0.11
N PHE A 47 12.84 1.97 -0.83
CA PHE A 47 11.92 0.97 -0.30
C PHE A 47 12.61 -0.13 0.52
N VAL A 48 13.91 -0.02 0.79
CA VAL A 48 14.68 -1.01 1.58
C VAL A 48 14.08 -1.22 2.98
N LYS A 49 13.51 -0.17 3.59
CA LYS A 49 12.84 -0.27 4.91
C LYS A 49 11.54 -1.08 4.87
N PHE A 50 11.01 -1.33 3.68
CA PHE A 50 9.81 -2.11 3.45
C PHE A 50 10.09 -3.46 2.77
N ALA A 51 11.36 -3.85 2.63
CA ALA A 51 11.74 -5.08 1.91
C ALA A 51 11.22 -6.38 2.55
N GLU A 52 10.81 -6.33 3.82
CA GLU A 52 10.23 -7.48 4.54
C GLU A 52 8.69 -7.49 4.52
N TYR A 53 8.06 -6.52 3.85
CA TYR A 53 6.61 -6.40 3.77
C TYR A 53 6.16 -6.66 2.34
N ASP A 54 5.12 -7.48 2.20
CA ASP A 54 4.40 -7.58 0.93
C ASP A 54 3.54 -6.33 0.77
N PHE A 55 3.65 -5.68 -0.38
CA PHE A 55 2.85 -4.51 -0.69
C PHE A 55 2.55 -4.40 -2.17
N GLU A 56 1.51 -3.63 -2.48
CA GLU A 56 1.11 -3.24 -3.82
C GLU A 56 1.19 -1.72 -3.95
N ALA A 57 1.37 -1.22 -5.17
CA ALA A 57 1.30 0.21 -5.47
C ALA A 57 0.37 0.49 -6.64
N TYR A 58 -0.51 1.48 -6.50
CA TYR A 58 -1.60 1.73 -7.44
C TYR A 58 -1.90 3.24 -7.59
N GLY A 59 -2.66 3.60 -8.62
CA GLY A 59 -3.11 4.98 -8.86
C GLY A 59 -4.16 5.44 -7.86
N VAL A 60 -4.06 6.69 -7.40
CA VAL A 60 -5.04 7.28 -6.48
C VAL A 60 -6.22 7.86 -7.26
N GLU A 61 -5.98 8.40 -8.45
CA GLU A 61 -7.02 8.87 -9.36
C GLU A 61 -7.58 7.72 -10.22
N ASP A 62 -6.68 6.92 -10.80
CA ASP A 62 -7.03 5.68 -11.51
C ASP A 62 -6.69 4.45 -10.65
N TYR A 63 -7.67 3.99 -9.89
CA TYR A 63 -7.54 2.79 -9.05
C TYR A 63 -7.30 1.48 -9.83
N LEU A 64 -7.42 1.50 -11.17
CA LEU A 64 -7.07 0.35 -12.01
C LEU A 64 -5.62 0.40 -12.50
N ALA A 65 -4.95 1.54 -12.34
CA ALA A 65 -3.54 1.66 -12.65
C ALA A 65 -2.72 0.95 -11.58
N ASP A 66 -2.14 -0.18 -11.97
CA ASP A 66 -1.21 -0.95 -11.16
C ASP A 66 0.23 -0.56 -11.50
N PHE A 67 1.02 -0.29 -10.47
CA PHE A 67 2.43 0.04 -10.59
C PHE A 67 3.36 -1.01 -9.99
N TYR A 68 2.88 -1.83 -9.05
CA TYR A 68 3.71 -2.83 -8.39
C TYR A 68 2.88 -3.90 -7.67
N HIS A 69 3.31 -5.14 -7.83
CA HIS A 69 2.88 -6.29 -7.05
C HIS A 69 4.07 -7.11 -6.54
N PRO A 70 3.89 -7.91 -5.46
CA PRO A 70 4.91 -8.84 -4.98
C PRO A 70 5.44 -9.74 -6.10
N GLY A 71 6.77 -9.79 -6.23
CA GLY A 71 7.48 -10.51 -7.30
C GLY A 71 8.11 -9.60 -8.36
N GLN A 72 7.71 -8.33 -8.44
CA GLN A 72 8.39 -7.32 -9.24
C GLN A 72 9.55 -6.67 -8.46
N THR A 73 10.41 -5.99 -9.20
CA THR A 73 11.52 -5.19 -8.69
C THR A 73 11.09 -3.76 -8.35
N ILE A 74 11.85 -3.10 -7.47
CA ILE A 74 11.63 -1.68 -7.15
C ILE A 74 11.95 -0.79 -8.36
N GLU A 75 12.85 -1.21 -9.24
CA GLU A 75 13.14 -0.55 -10.50
C GLU A 75 11.91 -0.54 -11.41
N GLU A 76 11.21 -1.66 -11.57
CA GLU A 76 9.95 -1.75 -12.33
C GLU A 76 8.88 -0.83 -11.74
N LEU A 77 8.69 -0.83 -10.41
CA LEU A 77 7.80 0.12 -9.72
C LEU A 77 8.12 1.57 -10.11
N LYS A 78 9.40 1.95 -10.10
CA LYS A 78 9.82 3.31 -10.43
C LYS A 78 9.62 3.64 -11.91
N GLU A 79 9.82 2.68 -12.81
CA GLU A 79 9.52 2.87 -14.23
C GLU A 79 8.03 3.10 -14.48
N ASN A 80 7.19 2.29 -13.85
CA ASN A 80 5.72 2.43 -13.91
C ASN A 80 5.25 3.79 -13.37
N ILE A 81 5.76 4.21 -12.19
CA ILE A 81 5.45 5.55 -11.64
C ILE A 81 5.94 6.68 -12.55
N ARG A 82 7.10 6.53 -13.22
CA ARG A 82 7.57 7.57 -14.17
C ARG A 82 6.63 7.71 -15.36
N ALA A 83 6.06 6.61 -15.85
CA ALA A 83 5.17 6.59 -17.00
C ALA A 83 3.76 7.16 -16.70
N CYS A 84 3.30 7.12 -15.44
CA CYS A 84 1.98 7.62 -15.06
C CYS A 84 1.91 9.16 -14.90
N GLN A 85 0.68 9.69 -14.84
CA GLN A 85 0.39 11.11 -14.59
C GLN A 85 -0.19 11.39 -13.19
N GLU A 86 -0.31 10.36 -12.35
CA GLU A 86 -0.78 10.45 -10.97
C GLU A 86 0.02 11.48 -10.16
N GLN A 87 -0.64 12.27 -9.32
CA GLN A 87 0.06 13.17 -8.38
C GLN A 87 0.49 12.44 -7.11
N GLU A 88 -0.23 11.38 -6.77
CA GLU A 88 -0.06 10.58 -5.56
C GLU A 88 -0.12 9.11 -5.93
N ILE A 89 0.68 8.29 -5.25
CA ILE A 89 0.71 6.85 -5.44
C ILE A 89 0.16 6.21 -4.17
N GLY A 90 -0.84 5.37 -4.35
CA GLY A 90 -1.39 4.53 -3.28
C GLY A 90 -0.50 3.33 -3.04
N PHE A 91 -0.42 2.91 -1.79
CA PHE A 91 0.28 1.71 -1.35
C PHE A 91 -0.63 0.93 -0.42
N SER A 92 -0.71 -0.38 -0.60
CA SER A 92 -1.38 -1.30 0.33
C SER A 92 -0.37 -2.31 0.84
N PHE A 93 -0.15 -2.34 2.15
CA PHE A 93 0.75 -3.30 2.79
C PHE A 93 -0.05 -4.43 3.43
N SER A 94 0.33 -5.67 3.15
CA SER A 94 -0.39 -6.86 3.60
C SER A 94 0.25 -7.49 4.82
N PHE A 95 -0.58 -7.83 5.80
CA PHE A 95 -0.18 -8.49 7.05
C PHE A 95 -1.03 -9.75 7.28
N PRO A 96 -0.46 -10.80 7.88
CA PRO A 96 -1.24 -11.92 8.40
C PRO A 96 -2.35 -11.45 9.34
N PHE A 97 -3.50 -12.12 9.31
CA PHE A 97 -4.65 -11.77 10.15
C PHE A 97 -4.33 -11.82 11.66
N ASP A 98 -3.38 -12.65 12.08
CA ASP A 98 -2.93 -12.80 13.47
C ASP A 98 -1.85 -11.79 13.89
N VAL A 99 -1.57 -10.76 13.07
CA VAL A 99 -0.64 -9.69 13.42
C VAL A 99 -1.07 -9.01 14.73
N ASN A 100 -0.14 -8.85 15.66
CA ASN A 100 -0.43 -8.20 16.93
C ASN A 100 -0.45 -6.66 16.81
N GLY A 101 -1.18 -6.01 17.71
CA GLY A 101 -1.33 -4.55 17.71
C GLY A 101 -0.02 -3.78 17.91
N GLN A 102 0.99 -4.36 18.57
CA GLN A 102 2.30 -3.72 18.74
C GLN A 102 3.03 -3.59 17.41
N ARG A 103 3.07 -4.67 16.60
CA ARG A 103 3.64 -4.65 15.25
C ARG A 103 2.92 -3.65 14.36
N MET A 104 1.58 -3.64 14.40
CA MET A 104 0.78 -2.68 13.64
C MET A 104 1.10 -1.23 14.05
N TYR A 105 1.18 -0.95 15.35
CA TYR A 105 1.54 0.38 15.85
C TYR A 105 2.95 0.81 15.43
N GLU A 106 3.93 -0.09 15.48
CA GLU A 106 5.30 0.16 15.00
C GLU A 106 5.33 0.45 13.51
N PHE A 107 4.54 -0.27 12.72
CA PHE A 107 4.42 -0.06 11.29
C PHE A 107 3.81 1.31 10.94
N VAL A 108 2.69 1.69 11.59
CA VAL A 108 2.09 3.01 11.41
C VAL A 108 3.06 4.13 11.81
N LYS A 109 3.87 3.92 12.85
CA LYS A 109 4.95 4.86 13.21
C LYS A 109 6.04 4.93 12.15
N LEU A 110 6.39 3.81 11.51
CA LEU A 110 7.33 3.78 10.40
C LEU A 110 6.78 4.61 9.24
N LEU A 111 5.55 4.34 8.76
CA LEU A 111 4.89 5.11 7.70
C LEU A 111 4.96 6.62 7.96
N ARG A 112 4.56 7.05 9.16
CA ARG A 112 4.62 8.46 9.56
C ARG A 112 6.03 9.05 9.50
N ARG A 113 7.05 8.31 9.96
CA ARG A 113 8.45 8.78 9.94
C ARG A 113 8.99 8.90 8.52
N GLU A 114 8.50 8.06 7.62
CA GLU A 114 8.94 8.00 6.22
C GLU A 114 8.13 8.94 5.30
N GLY A 115 7.16 9.68 5.85
CA GLY A 115 6.45 10.75 5.15
C GLY A 115 5.21 10.29 4.37
N PHE A 116 4.73 9.08 4.65
CA PHE A 116 3.46 8.56 4.13
C PHE A 116 2.26 9.27 4.80
N TYR A 117 1.16 9.37 4.07
CA TYR A 117 -0.07 10.05 4.51
C TYR A 117 -1.33 9.48 3.85
N TYR A 118 -2.51 9.89 4.34
CA TYR A 118 -3.81 9.53 3.77
C TYR A 118 -4.81 10.68 3.91
#